data_AF-A0A6A5XZN2-F1
#
_entry.id   AF-A0A6A5XZN2-F1
#
_cell.length_a   1.000
_cell.length_b   1.000
_cell.length_c   1.000
_cell.angle_alpha   90.00
_cell.angle_beta   90.00
_cell.angle_gamma   90.00
#
_symmetry.space_group_name_H-M   'P 1'
#
loop_
_entity.id
_entity.type
_entity.pdbx_description
1 polymer ?
#
loop_
_entity_poly.entity_id
_entity_poly.type
_entity_poly.pdbx_seq_one_letter_code
_entity_poly.pdbx_strand_id
1 'polypeptide(L)'
;MSSAKAIRKLKHIRQIKYALRLRELERERLAPIKEEKRETKSYILSTMSTKNIKQKSAKDARRRAREDFNLGPLRPNRAVGKGASTYGAMNQDEMRLPPIPDHWFGASESLQKRLKGRIPDNVMRDHLSIVEGDRVVILSGKDKNKVGVVGNVDRSTNSVTVEHSNMIWAEGSLFNFLTNQKTPKREWTMALPYDQVRLVAKLDNYVQDGSGRPIKTVSDCIVEAVDVEKHTTGINPFTGEVQFDIPEAEQIDPETEAVPYHRYVAGTRVRIPWPWENQARKTNTAGAGKLDNVAEEVKRDESSPGIFGRLKNAVGFKGKAAVVEETESLEDVAAVETDRDAATRPSTKPREHKPTAWEGDTLRNVVEGQSSWIPSLVMPPFPETVVEEIRESTSERYKREKESSEHAELLQARKAKKAEGKAREEEARQVRIAAMKTPLQIKWELDQAKKQKYDASQPPKVSKKFLYALGKHMAANGQQLSR
;
A
#
# COMPACT_ATOMS: atom_id res chain seq x y z
N MET A 1 -37.70 30.67 40.60
CA MET A 1 -38.26 29.84 39.48
C MET A 1 -37.42 29.83 38.18
N SER A 2 -36.32 30.60 38.05
CA SER A 2 -35.51 30.67 36.82
C SER A 2 -34.52 29.50 36.63
N SER A 3 -33.98 28.93 37.71
CA SER A 3 -32.90 27.92 37.60
C SER A 3 -33.37 26.57 37.02
N ALA A 4 -34.57 26.09 37.35
CA ALA A 4 -35.09 24.83 36.82
C ALA A 4 -35.31 24.87 35.30
N LYS A 5 -35.77 26.02 34.77
CA LYS A 5 -35.91 26.23 33.33
C LYS A 5 -34.54 26.31 32.65
N ALA A 6 -33.55 26.96 33.27
CA ALA A 6 -32.18 27.01 32.77
C ALA A 6 -31.52 25.61 32.72
N ILE A 7 -31.70 24.80 33.76
CA ILE A 7 -31.17 23.42 33.82
C ILE A 7 -31.79 22.54 32.72
N ARG A 8 -33.10 22.67 32.47
CA ARG A 8 -33.78 21.95 31.37
C ARG A 8 -33.24 22.38 30.00
N LYS A 9 -33.07 23.69 29.78
CA LYS A 9 -32.45 24.22 28.54
C LYS A 9 -31.04 23.68 28.35
N LEU A 10 -30.20 23.67 29.39
CA LEU A 10 -28.84 23.12 29.32
C LEU A 10 -28.84 21.62 29.02
N LYS A 11 -29.73 20.84 29.63
CA LYS A 11 -29.87 19.41 29.33
C LYS A 11 -30.27 19.19 27.87
N HIS A 12 -31.21 19.99 27.36
CA HIS A 12 -31.65 19.94 25.97
C HIS A 12 -30.52 20.31 25.00
N ILE A 13 -29.77 21.37 25.29
CA ILE A 13 -28.58 21.77 24.51
C ILE A 13 -27.54 20.64 24.50
N ARG A 14 -27.28 19.97 25.63
CA ARG A 14 -26.36 18.82 25.70
C ARG A 14 -26.86 17.65 24.86
N GLN A 15 -28.15 17.35 24.90
CA GLN A 15 -28.76 16.30 24.07
C GLN A 15 -28.64 16.61 22.58
N ILE A 16 -28.90 17.86 22.17
CA ILE A 16 -28.71 18.30 20.78
C ILE A 16 -27.25 18.21 20.36
N LYS A 17 -26.31 18.72 21.18
CA LYS A 17 -24.87 18.64 20.89
C LYS A 17 -24.40 17.21 20.73
N TYR A 18 -24.86 16.31 21.60
CA TYR A 18 -24.56 14.88 21.50
C TYR A 18 -25.14 14.27 20.22
N ALA A 19 -26.39 14.60 19.86
CA ALA A 19 -27.02 14.13 18.63
C ALA A 19 -26.32 14.64 17.37
N LEU A 20 -25.90 15.92 17.34
CA LEU A 20 -25.13 16.50 16.24
C LEU A 20 -23.80 15.78 16.07
N ARG A 21 -23.10 15.54 17.17
CA ARG A 21 -21.82 14.82 17.14
C ARG A 21 -21.96 13.38 16.65
N LEU A 22 -22.98 12.65 17.11
CA LEU A 22 -23.25 11.31 16.60
C LEU A 22 -23.50 11.33 15.09
N ARG A 23 -24.27 12.32 14.61
CA ARG A 23 -24.53 12.49 13.18
C ARG A 23 -23.26 12.82 12.39
N GLU A 24 -22.35 13.63 12.94
CA GLU A 24 -21.05 13.95 12.33
C GLU A 24 -20.17 12.71 12.23
N LEU A 25 -20.03 11.96 13.33
CA LEU A 25 -19.30 10.68 13.35
C LEU A 25 -19.90 9.66 12.36
N GLU A 26 -21.23 9.57 12.27
CA GLU A 26 -21.90 8.75 11.26
C GLU A 26 -21.61 9.24 9.85
N ARG A 27 -21.55 10.56 9.62
CA ARG A 27 -21.22 11.15 8.32
C ARG A 27 -19.80 10.83 7.91
N GLU A 28 -18.84 11.00 8.82
CA GLU A 28 -17.43 10.67 8.60
C GLU A 28 -17.27 9.18 8.31
N ARG A 29 -17.96 8.32 9.06
CA ARG A 29 -17.98 6.87 8.81
C ARG A 29 -18.58 6.50 7.46
N LEU A 30 -19.66 7.17 7.03
CA LEU A 30 -20.36 6.88 5.77
C LEU A 30 -19.78 7.59 4.56
N ALA A 31 -18.98 8.64 4.75
CA ALA A 31 -18.36 9.42 3.69
C ALA A 31 -17.55 8.57 2.70
N PRO A 32 -16.59 7.71 3.13
CA PRO A 32 -15.82 6.89 2.20
C PRO A 32 -16.70 5.89 1.46
N ILE A 33 -17.62 5.22 2.15
CA ILE A 33 -18.57 4.28 1.53
C ILE A 33 -19.44 4.98 0.46
N LYS A 34 -19.81 6.24 0.69
CA LYS A 34 -20.59 7.03 -0.27
C LYS A 34 -19.74 7.47 -1.47
N GLU A 35 -18.48 7.79 -1.23
CA GLU A 35 -17.50 8.13 -2.26
C GLU A 35 -17.21 6.93 -3.18
N GLU A 36 -16.92 5.76 -2.61
CA GLU A 36 -16.76 4.49 -3.36
C GLU A 36 -17.98 4.20 -4.25
N LYS A 37 -19.19 4.37 -3.70
CA LYS A 37 -20.44 4.20 -4.47
C LYS A 37 -20.59 5.25 -5.58
N ARG A 38 -20.10 6.47 -5.37
CA ARG A 38 -20.12 7.53 -6.39
C ARG A 38 -19.14 7.21 -7.51
N GLU A 39 -17.94 6.76 -7.19
CA GLU A 39 -16.89 6.39 -8.13
C GLU A 39 -17.28 5.17 -8.97
N THR A 40 -17.77 4.11 -8.33
CA THR A 40 -18.26 2.93 -9.08
C THR A 40 -19.38 3.31 -10.04
N LYS A 41 -20.30 4.18 -9.62
CA LYS A 41 -21.37 4.68 -10.48
C LYS A 41 -20.85 5.53 -11.63
N SER A 42 -19.90 6.44 -11.40
CA SER A 42 -19.31 7.28 -12.45
C SER A 42 -18.52 6.45 -13.46
N TYR A 43 -17.79 5.43 -13.02
CA TYR A 43 -17.13 4.45 -13.88
C TYR A 43 -18.12 3.67 -14.75
N ILE A 44 -19.21 3.15 -14.16
CA ILE A 44 -20.24 2.44 -14.94
C ILE A 44 -20.88 3.35 -15.99
N LEU A 45 -21.19 4.60 -15.66
CA LEU A 45 -21.76 5.54 -16.61
C LEU A 45 -20.79 5.90 -17.73
N SER A 46 -19.52 6.16 -17.41
CA SER A 46 -18.49 6.49 -18.41
C SER A 46 -18.16 5.29 -19.31
N THR A 47 -18.08 4.08 -18.77
CA THR A 47 -17.92 2.85 -19.57
C THR A 47 -19.10 2.60 -20.51
N MET A 48 -20.34 2.85 -20.08
CA MET A 48 -21.51 2.74 -20.96
C MET A 48 -21.50 3.81 -22.06
N SER A 49 -21.15 5.05 -21.72
CA SER A 49 -21.04 6.15 -22.69
C SER A 49 -20.00 5.84 -23.77
N THR A 50 -18.77 5.47 -23.37
CA THR A 50 -17.69 5.10 -24.30
C THR A 50 -18.05 3.89 -25.17
N LYS A 51 -18.72 2.88 -24.61
CA LYS A 51 -19.24 1.74 -25.40
C LYS A 51 -20.27 2.19 -26.44
N ASN A 52 -21.21 3.06 -26.07
CA ASN A 52 -22.22 3.58 -26.99
C ASN A 52 -21.60 4.39 -28.13
N ILE A 53 -20.61 5.24 -27.83
CA ILE A 53 -19.86 6.01 -28.83
C ILE A 53 -19.16 5.07 -29.82
N LYS A 54 -18.41 4.07 -29.31
CA LYS A 54 -17.73 3.08 -30.17
C LYS A 54 -18.70 2.28 -31.03
N GLN A 55 -19.84 1.86 -30.47
CA GLN A 55 -20.88 1.16 -31.21
C GLN A 55 -21.52 2.03 -32.30
N LYS A 56 -21.73 3.32 -32.03
CA LYS A 56 -22.26 4.27 -33.01
C LYS A 56 -21.30 4.41 -34.19
N SER A 57 -20.01 4.62 -33.91
CA SER A 57 -18.96 4.69 -34.94
C SER A 57 -18.92 3.40 -35.80
N ALA A 58 -18.99 2.23 -35.17
CA ALA A 58 -19.04 0.96 -35.90
C ALA A 58 -20.30 0.78 -36.77
N LYS A 59 -21.48 1.20 -36.27
CA LYS A 59 -22.73 1.19 -37.04
C LYS A 59 -22.68 2.15 -38.23
N ASP A 60 -22.13 3.34 -38.02
CA ASP A 60 -21.95 4.34 -39.07
C ASP A 60 -20.97 3.84 -40.14
N ALA A 61 -19.87 3.19 -39.76
CA ALA A 61 -18.95 2.56 -40.70
C ALA A 61 -19.62 1.46 -41.56
N ARG A 62 -20.44 0.61 -40.94
CA ARG A 62 -21.20 -0.43 -41.67
C ARG A 62 -22.23 0.17 -42.64
N ARG A 63 -22.94 1.23 -42.22
CA ARG A 63 -23.88 1.95 -43.10
C ARG A 63 -23.14 2.53 -44.30
N ARG A 64 -22.01 3.20 -44.08
CA ARG A 64 -21.17 3.77 -45.15
C ARG A 64 -20.63 2.71 -46.11
N ALA A 65 -20.16 1.57 -45.59
CA ALA A 65 -19.71 0.46 -46.44
C ALA A 65 -20.83 -0.08 -47.33
N ARG A 66 -22.06 -0.16 -46.81
CA ARG A 66 -23.24 -0.57 -47.59
C ARG A 66 -23.63 0.48 -48.64
N GLU A 67 -23.59 1.76 -48.29
CA GLU A 67 -23.81 2.86 -49.26
C GLU A 67 -22.78 2.80 -50.40
N ASP A 68 -21.50 2.60 -50.07
CA ASP A 68 -20.42 2.53 -51.05
C ASP A 68 -20.58 1.33 -51.99
N PHE A 69 -21.01 0.19 -51.45
CA PHE A 69 -21.31 -1.01 -52.23
C PHE A 69 -22.52 -0.80 -53.16
N ASN A 70 -23.60 -0.21 -52.66
CA ASN A 70 -24.84 -0.02 -53.42
C ASN A 70 -24.70 1.06 -54.52
N LEU A 71 -23.96 2.14 -54.24
CA LEU A 71 -23.83 3.27 -55.17
C LEU A 71 -22.70 3.07 -56.18
N GLY A 72 -21.72 2.21 -55.88
CA GLY A 72 -20.57 1.92 -56.75
C GLY A 72 -19.85 3.19 -57.21
N PRO A 73 -19.95 3.59 -58.49
CA PRO A 73 -19.34 4.82 -58.99
C PRO A 73 -19.97 6.10 -58.41
N LEU A 74 -21.23 6.07 -57.97
CA LEU A 74 -21.94 7.22 -57.38
C LEU A 74 -21.73 7.36 -55.87
N ARG A 75 -20.71 6.68 -55.29
CA ARG A 75 -20.42 6.77 -53.86
C ARG A 75 -20.10 8.22 -53.44
N PRO A 76 -20.60 8.70 -52.29
CA PRO A 76 -20.37 10.06 -51.85
C PRO A 76 -18.90 10.27 -51.48
N ASN A 77 -18.28 11.35 -51.99
CA ASN A 77 -16.95 11.74 -51.57
C ASN A 77 -17.01 12.40 -50.18
N ARG A 78 -16.73 11.60 -49.15
CA ARG A 78 -16.76 12.06 -47.74
C ARG A 78 -15.58 12.97 -47.37
N ALA A 79 -14.63 13.17 -48.29
CA ALA A 79 -13.54 14.13 -48.16
C ALA A 79 -13.89 15.53 -48.68
N VAL A 80 -15.18 15.84 -48.90
CA VAL A 80 -15.65 17.17 -49.35
C VAL A 80 -16.68 17.74 -48.36
N GLY A 81 -16.67 19.05 -48.14
CA GLY A 81 -17.62 19.76 -47.29
C GLY A 81 -17.08 20.16 -45.90
N LYS A 82 -17.99 20.58 -45.01
CA LYS A 82 -17.64 21.18 -43.69
C LYS A 82 -16.91 20.22 -42.72
N GLY A 83 -16.91 18.92 -42.97
CA GLY A 83 -16.20 17.89 -42.18
C GLY A 83 -15.11 17.14 -42.94
N ALA A 84 -14.73 17.60 -44.13
CA ALA A 84 -13.73 16.95 -44.96
C ALA A 84 -12.37 16.79 -44.25
N SER A 85 -11.93 17.90 -43.63
CA SER A 85 -10.65 17.97 -42.94
C SER A 85 -10.61 17.07 -41.71
N THR A 86 -11.74 16.80 -41.05
CA THR A 86 -11.86 15.97 -39.84
C THR A 86 -12.36 14.54 -40.11
N TYR A 87 -12.79 14.21 -41.33
CA TYR A 87 -13.33 12.89 -41.65
C TYR A 87 -12.37 11.74 -41.33
N GLY A 88 -12.79 10.80 -40.49
CA GLY A 88 -11.97 9.65 -40.08
C GLY A 88 -10.97 9.95 -38.97
N ALA A 89 -10.95 11.16 -38.42
CA ALA A 89 -10.27 11.44 -37.17
C ALA A 89 -11.19 11.14 -35.97
N MET A 90 -10.59 10.65 -34.88
CA MET A 90 -11.29 10.43 -33.62
C MET A 90 -11.38 11.72 -32.79
N ASN A 91 -12.47 11.84 -32.04
CA ASN A 91 -12.68 12.92 -31.08
C ASN A 91 -12.07 12.57 -29.71
N GLN A 92 -11.96 13.54 -28.79
CA GLN A 92 -11.42 13.32 -27.43
C GLN A 92 -12.14 12.20 -26.68
N ASP A 93 -13.48 12.23 -26.73
CA ASP A 93 -14.34 11.29 -26.01
C ASP A 93 -14.21 9.85 -26.56
N GLU A 94 -13.80 9.69 -27.82
CA GLU A 94 -13.55 8.39 -28.44
C GLU A 94 -12.23 7.79 -27.99
N MET A 95 -11.23 8.64 -27.76
CA MET A 95 -9.88 8.25 -27.34
C MET A 95 -9.77 7.99 -25.84
N ARG A 96 -10.57 8.66 -25.01
CA ARG A 96 -10.48 8.54 -23.55
C ARG A 96 -10.97 7.19 -23.06
N LEU A 97 -10.14 6.52 -22.27
CA LEU A 97 -10.54 5.36 -21.48
C LEU A 97 -11.14 5.81 -20.14
N PRO A 98 -12.19 5.13 -19.63
CA PRO A 98 -12.80 5.48 -18.36
C PRO A 98 -11.82 5.16 -17.20
N PRO A 99 -11.64 6.08 -16.23
CA PRO A 99 -10.76 5.85 -15.09
C PRO A 99 -11.37 4.82 -14.14
N ILE A 100 -10.55 3.88 -13.72
CA ILE A 100 -10.93 2.80 -12.80
C ILE A 100 -11.01 3.38 -11.38
N PRO A 101 -12.02 3.00 -10.58
CA PRO A 101 -12.11 3.43 -9.18
C PRO A 101 -10.91 2.98 -8.33
N ASP A 102 -10.41 3.88 -7.49
CA ASP A 102 -9.19 3.66 -6.70
C ASP A 102 -9.34 2.50 -5.72
N HIS A 103 -10.52 2.36 -5.11
CA HIS A 103 -10.82 1.30 -4.15
C HIS A 103 -10.92 -0.11 -4.78
N TRP A 104 -10.76 -0.25 -6.11
CA TRP A 104 -10.66 -1.56 -6.76
C TRP A 104 -9.23 -2.10 -6.80
N PHE A 105 -8.23 -1.23 -6.72
CA PHE A 105 -6.84 -1.66 -6.58
C PHE A 105 -6.64 -2.25 -5.18
N GLY A 106 -5.99 -3.41 -5.08
CA GLY A 106 -5.72 -4.06 -3.79
C GLY A 106 -6.95 -4.60 -3.06
N ALA A 107 -8.10 -4.67 -3.73
CA ALA A 107 -9.34 -5.10 -3.10
C ALA A 107 -9.25 -6.54 -2.56
N SER A 108 -9.85 -6.80 -1.39
CA SER A 108 -9.87 -8.12 -0.75
C SER A 108 -10.38 -9.24 -1.67
N GLU A 109 -9.91 -10.47 -1.48
CA GLU A 109 -10.27 -11.65 -2.29
C GLU A 109 -11.79 -11.86 -2.43
N SER A 110 -12.57 -11.50 -1.40
CA SER A 110 -14.03 -11.58 -1.44
C SER A 110 -14.67 -10.59 -2.43
N LEU A 111 -14.14 -9.37 -2.49
CA LEU A 111 -14.55 -8.34 -3.44
C LEU A 111 -14.10 -8.73 -4.86
N GLN A 112 -12.90 -9.31 -4.99
CA GLN A 112 -12.38 -9.86 -6.24
C GLN A 112 -13.33 -10.92 -6.83
N LYS A 113 -13.79 -11.88 -6.00
CA LYS A 113 -14.76 -12.90 -6.44
C LYS A 113 -16.08 -12.30 -6.90
N ARG A 114 -16.56 -11.23 -6.25
CA ARG A 114 -17.82 -10.55 -6.60
C ARG A 114 -17.74 -9.73 -7.90
N LEU A 115 -16.57 -9.18 -8.21
CA LEU A 115 -16.36 -8.32 -9.39
C LEU A 115 -15.67 -9.03 -10.56
N LYS A 116 -15.39 -10.34 -10.44
CA LYS A 116 -14.82 -11.17 -11.51
C LYS A 116 -15.63 -11.02 -12.81
N GLY A 117 -14.94 -10.73 -13.91
CA GLY A 117 -15.53 -10.51 -15.23
C GLY A 117 -16.08 -9.10 -15.50
N ARG A 118 -16.17 -8.23 -14.48
CA ARG A 118 -16.45 -6.77 -14.67
C ARG A 118 -15.17 -5.93 -14.70
N ILE A 119 -14.10 -6.44 -14.10
CA ILE A 119 -12.80 -5.79 -13.97
C ILE A 119 -11.76 -6.65 -14.71
N PRO A 120 -10.79 -6.04 -15.43
CA PRO A 120 -9.65 -6.77 -15.98
C PRO A 120 -8.80 -7.42 -14.87
N ASP A 121 -8.36 -8.66 -15.05
CA ASP A 121 -7.65 -9.43 -14.02
C ASP A 121 -6.37 -8.73 -13.50
N ASN A 122 -5.70 -7.95 -14.36
CA ASN A 122 -4.46 -7.25 -14.02
C ASN A 122 -4.65 -6.03 -13.09
N VAL A 123 -5.88 -5.53 -12.93
CA VAL A 123 -6.23 -4.41 -12.01
C VAL A 123 -6.23 -4.88 -10.55
N MET A 124 -6.41 -6.17 -10.33
CA MET A 124 -6.57 -6.74 -8.99
C MET A 124 -5.27 -6.81 -8.20
N ARG A 125 -4.12 -6.58 -8.86
CA ARG A 125 -2.79 -6.60 -8.24
C ARG A 125 -2.36 -5.18 -7.94
N ASP A 126 -1.74 -4.95 -6.78
CA ASP A 126 -1.24 -3.64 -6.37
C ASP A 126 -0.08 -3.13 -7.24
N HIS A 127 0.58 -4.07 -7.92
CA HIS A 127 1.77 -3.85 -8.72
C HIS A 127 1.55 -4.34 -10.15
N LEU A 128 1.94 -3.49 -11.10
CA LEU A 128 1.86 -3.77 -12.53
C LEU A 128 3.09 -4.57 -12.96
N SER A 129 2.88 -5.58 -13.82
CA SER A 129 3.98 -6.41 -14.32
C SER A 129 4.73 -5.77 -15.49
N ILE A 130 4.11 -4.82 -16.20
CA ILE A 130 4.69 -4.09 -17.33
C ILE A 130 4.98 -2.65 -16.88
N VAL A 131 6.18 -2.16 -17.17
CA VAL A 131 6.62 -0.79 -16.86
C VAL A 131 7.14 -0.12 -18.13
N GLU A 132 7.28 1.21 -18.08
CA GLU A 132 7.90 2.04 -19.10
C GLU A 132 9.29 1.50 -19.50
N GLY A 133 9.55 1.44 -20.81
CA GLY A 133 10.77 0.87 -21.38
C GLY A 133 10.76 -0.65 -21.60
N ASP A 134 9.73 -1.38 -21.16
CA ASP A 134 9.59 -2.79 -21.52
C ASP A 134 9.24 -2.98 -23.00
N ARG A 135 9.69 -4.10 -23.58
CA ARG A 135 9.27 -4.54 -24.92
C ARG A 135 7.98 -5.35 -24.79
N VAL A 136 7.00 -5.01 -25.59
CA VAL A 136 5.68 -5.64 -25.55
C VAL A 136 5.14 -5.94 -26.93
N VAL A 137 4.31 -6.98 -27.02
CA VAL A 137 3.58 -7.36 -28.23
C VAL A 137 2.10 -7.00 -28.10
N ILE A 138 1.53 -6.47 -29.18
CA ILE A 138 0.11 -6.13 -29.27
C ILE A 138 -0.68 -7.36 -29.75
N LEU A 139 -1.67 -7.80 -28.98
CA LEU A 139 -2.46 -9.00 -29.27
C LEU A 139 -3.68 -8.74 -30.16
N SER A 140 -4.19 -7.50 -30.19
CA SER A 140 -5.44 -7.18 -30.89
C SER A 140 -5.44 -5.76 -31.46
N GLY A 141 -6.38 -5.49 -32.38
CA GLY A 141 -6.46 -4.21 -33.07
C GLY A 141 -5.77 -4.22 -34.43
N LYS A 142 -5.61 -3.03 -35.03
CA LYS A 142 -4.99 -2.84 -36.35
C LYS A 142 -3.54 -3.30 -36.38
N ASP A 143 -2.82 -3.07 -35.28
CA ASP A 143 -1.39 -3.32 -35.15
C ASP A 143 -1.10 -4.64 -34.40
N LYS A 144 -1.98 -5.64 -34.55
CA LYS A 144 -1.80 -6.97 -33.97
C LYS A 144 -0.46 -7.60 -34.42
N ASN A 145 0.20 -8.30 -33.49
CA ASN A 145 1.50 -8.95 -33.62
C ASN A 145 2.68 -7.99 -33.81
N LYS A 146 2.49 -6.68 -33.73
CA LYS A 146 3.62 -5.74 -33.69
C LYS A 146 4.22 -5.72 -32.29
N VAL A 147 5.55 -5.69 -32.26
CA VAL A 147 6.34 -5.49 -31.04
C VAL A 147 6.74 -4.03 -30.96
N GLY A 148 6.52 -3.40 -29.82
CA GLY A 148 6.90 -2.02 -29.55
C GLY A 148 7.47 -1.86 -28.14
N VAL A 149 7.95 -0.66 -27.85
CA VAL A 149 8.43 -0.28 -26.52
C VAL A 149 7.31 0.49 -25.81
N VAL A 150 7.12 0.21 -24.53
CA VAL A 150 6.15 0.91 -23.69
C VAL A 150 6.66 2.32 -23.40
N GLY A 151 5.89 3.33 -23.79
CA GLY A 151 6.18 4.73 -23.49
C GLY A 151 5.70 5.09 -22.09
N ASN A 152 4.39 5.07 -21.87
CA ASN A 152 3.76 5.37 -20.58
C ASN A 152 2.73 4.31 -20.18
N VAL A 153 2.71 3.98 -18.89
CA VAL A 153 1.72 3.08 -18.28
C VAL A 153 0.84 3.88 -17.32
N ASP A 154 -0.43 4.04 -17.65
CA ASP A 154 -1.38 4.73 -16.80
C ASP A 154 -2.13 3.73 -15.91
N ARG A 155 -1.82 3.79 -14.60
CA ARG A 155 -2.47 2.96 -13.58
C ARG A 155 -3.95 3.31 -13.42
N SER A 156 -4.31 4.58 -13.54
CA SER A 156 -5.68 5.05 -13.28
C SER A 156 -6.68 4.49 -14.29
N THR A 157 -6.28 4.38 -15.56
CA THR A 157 -7.12 3.80 -16.64
C THR A 157 -6.78 2.34 -16.93
N ASN A 158 -5.73 1.80 -16.30
CA ASN A 158 -5.11 0.50 -16.63
C ASN A 158 -4.85 0.35 -18.14
N SER A 159 -4.14 1.34 -18.69
CA SER A 159 -3.82 1.40 -20.10
C SER A 159 -2.33 1.60 -20.32
N VAL A 160 -1.86 1.12 -21.46
CA VAL A 160 -0.46 1.13 -21.88
C VAL A 160 -0.38 1.88 -23.20
N THR A 161 0.46 2.90 -23.26
CA THR A 161 0.82 3.57 -24.50
C THR A 161 2.11 2.95 -25.03
N VAL A 162 2.04 2.44 -26.26
CA VAL A 162 3.19 1.85 -26.94
C VAL A 162 3.68 2.85 -27.97
N GLU A 163 4.98 3.15 -27.94
CA GLU A 163 5.58 4.14 -28.83
C GLU A 163 5.40 3.75 -30.29
N HIS A 164 5.02 4.73 -31.11
CA HIS A 164 4.81 4.59 -32.56
C HIS A 164 3.90 3.43 -32.99
N SER A 165 3.04 2.95 -32.08
CA SER A 165 2.14 1.84 -32.31
C SER A 165 0.71 2.25 -31.98
N ASN A 166 -0.26 1.57 -32.59
CA ASN A 166 -1.68 1.91 -32.48
C ASN A 166 -1.95 3.39 -32.82
N MET A 167 -1.28 3.86 -33.87
CA MET A 167 -1.40 5.24 -34.34
C MET A 167 -2.72 5.48 -35.07
N ILE A 168 -3.41 6.54 -34.67
CA ILE A 168 -4.69 6.98 -35.22
C ILE A 168 -4.63 8.46 -35.60
N TRP A 169 -5.56 8.87 -36.47
CA TRP A 169 -5.81 10.28 -36.69
C TRP A 169 -6.68 10.81 -35.56
N ALA A 170 -6.15 11.77 -34.81
CA ALA A 170 -6.86 12.51 -33.78
C ALA A 170 -7.27 13.88 -34.33
N GLU A 171 -8.42 14.38 -33.89
CA GLU A 171 -8.86 15.73 -34.22
C GLU A 171 -7.87 16.75 -33.65
N GLY A 172 -7.45 17.70 -34.47
CA GLY A 172 -6.46 18.71 -34.10
C GLY A 172 -6.92 19.67 -33.00
N SER A 173 -8.23 19.82 -32.82
CA SER A 173 -8.85 20.63 -31.76
C SER A 173 -8.27 20.33 -30.37
N LEU A 174 -7.89 19.06 -30.15
CA LEU A 174 -7.36 18.56 -28.87
C LEU A 174 -5.97 19.10 -28.53
N PHE A 175 -5.18 19.44 -29.55
CA PHE A 175 -3.77 19.81 -29.40
C PHE A 175 -3.50 21.30 -29.59
N ASN A 176 -4.54 22.07 -29.92
CA ASN A 176 -4.43 23.51 -30.13
C ASN A 176 -3.93 24.27 -28.88
N PHE A 177 -4.11 23.70 -27.68
CA PHE A 177 -3.58 24.27 -26.44
C PHE A 177 -2.06 24.11 -26.29
N LEU A 178 -1.48 23.04 -26.84
CA LEU A 178 -0.05 22.74 -26.70
C LEU A 178 0.81 23.40 -27.78
N THR A 179 0.28 23.56 -28.98
CA THR A 179 1.05 24.02 -30.15
C THR A 179 0.32 25.13 -30.88
N ASN A 180 1.02 26.22 -31.23
CA ASN A 180 0.48 27.31 -32.05
C ASN A 180 0.11 26.91 -33.49
N GLN A 181 0.41 25.68 -33.91
CA GLN A 181 0.03 25.16 -35.23
C GLN A 181 -1.40 24.60 -35.18
N LYS A 182 -2.34 25.20 -35.91
CA LYS A 182 -3.72 24.72 -36.03
C LYS A 182 -3.88 23.77 -37.20
N THR A 183 -3.38 22.55 -37.06
CA THR A 183 -3.62 21.49 -38.05
C THR A 183 -4.94 20.78 -37.73
N PRO A 184 -5.83 20.50 -38.69
CA PRO A 184 -7.15 19.92 -38.41
C PRO A 184 -7.10 18.46 -37.92
N LYS A 185 -6.06 17.71 -38.28
CA LYS A 185 -5.80 16.33 -37.85
C LYS A 185 -4.34 16.15 -37.52
N ARG A 186 -4.03 15.25 -36.60
CA ARG A 186 -2.67 14.81 -36.27
C ARG A 186 -2.64 13.32 -36.00
N GLU A 187 -1.50 12.70 -36.24
CA GLU A 187 -1.27 11.33 -35.81
C GLU A 187 -0.99 11.31 -34.32
N TRP A 188 -1.64 10.39 -33.60
CA TRP A 188 -1.49 10.21 -32.17
C TRP A 188 -1.49 8.73 -31.81
N THR A 189 -0.70 8.34 -30.81
CA THR A 189 -0.66 6.98 -30.27
C THR A 189 -1.82 6.77 -29.31
N MET A 190 -2.76 5.89 -29.66
CA MET A 190 -3.89 5.58 -28.78
C MET A 190 -3.49 4.56 -27.72
N ALA A 191 -3.84 4.85 -26.45
CA ALA A 191 -3.60 3.93 -25.35
C ALA A 191 -4.36 2.61 -25.55
N LEU A 192 -3.68 1.51 -25.29
CA LEU A 192 -4.24 0.16 -25.35
C LEU A 192 -4.59 -0.30 -23.93
N PRO A 193 -5.73 -1.00 -23.72
CA PRO A 193 -5.97 -1.68 -22.45
C PRO A 193 -4.84 -2.67 -22.15
N TYR A 194 -4.45 -2.77 -20.88
CA TYR A 194 -3.34 -3.63 -20.45
C TYR A 194 -3.49 -5.09 -20.90
N ASP A 195 -4.73 -5.63 -20.94
CA ASP A 195 -5.00 -7.01 -21.37
C ASP A 195 -4.70 -7.27 -22.86
N GLN A 196 -4.65 -6.24 -23.71
CA GLN A 196 -4.34 -6.39 -25.13
C GLN A 196 -2.84 -6.45 -25.42
N VAL A 197 -2.01 -6.41 -24.39
CA VAL A 197 -0.56 -6.31 -24.49
C VAL A 197 0.09 -7.43 -23.67
N ARG A 198 1.18 -8.00 -24.17
CA ARG A 198 1.98 -9.00 -23.45
C ARG A 198 3.46 -8.67 -23.51
N LEU A 199 4.20 -9.06 -22.49
CA LEU A 199 5.62 -8.79 -22.38
C LEU A 199 6.41 -9.67 -23.37
N VAL A 200 7.43 -9.10 -24.00
CA VAL A 200 8.39 -9.83 -24.82
C VAL A 200 9.72 -9.85 -24.09
N ALA A 201 10.13 -11.04 -23.65
CA ALA A 201 11.37 -11.24 -22.91
C ALA A 201 12.32 -12.14 -23.71
N LYS A 202 13.62 -11.84 -23.62
CA LYS A 202 14.67 -12.73 -24.14
C LYS A 202 14.84 -13.86 -23.15
N LEU A 203 14.42 -15.06 -23.51
CA LEU A 203 14.50 -16.24 -22.67
C LEU A 203 15.35 -17.30 -23.35
N ASP A 204 15.98 -18.12 -22.51
CA ASP A 204 16.71 -19.29 -22.95
C ASP A 204 15.72 -20.39 -23.35
N ASN A 205 15.73 -20.75 -24.63
CA ASN A 205 14.95 -21.85 -25.17
C ASN A 205 15.85 -23.03 -25.53
N TYR A 206 15.40 -24.24 -25.25
CA TYR A 206 16.10 -25.47 -25.64
C TYR A 206 15.44 -26.04 -26.89
N VAL A 207 16.12 -25.92 -28.03
CA VAL A 207 15.66 -26.48 -29.31
C VAL A 207 16.39 -27.79 -29.55
N GLN A 208 15.69 -28.83 -29.98
CA GLN A 208 16.33 -30.08 -30.39
C GLN A 208 16.89 -29.95 -31.81
N ASP A 209 18.15 -30.30 -31.98
CA ASP A 209 18.74 -30.44 -33.31
C ASP A 209 18.17 -31.65 -34.07
N GLY A 210 18.45 -31.70 -35.38
CA GLY A 210 18.20 -32.90 -36.20
C GLY A 210 18.93 -34.17 -35.69
N SER A 211 19.90 -34.02 -34.78
CA SER A 211 20.59 -35.13 -34.09
C SER A 211 20.05 -35.41 -32.66
N GLY A 212 18.97 -34.74 -32.24
CA GLY A 212 18.31 -34.96 -30.94
C GLY A 212 19.02 -34.35 -29.72
N ARG A 213 20.09 -33.58 -29.90
CA ARG A 213 20.77 -32.86 -28.81
C ARG A 213 20.06 -31.53 -28.54
N PRO A 214 19.84 -31.14 -27.27
CA PRO A 214 19.26 -29.84 -26.95
C PRO A 214 20.31 -28.72 -27.10
N ILE A 215 20.11 -27.78 -28.03
CA ILE A 215 20.86 -26.54 -28.12
C ILE A 215 20.13 -25.46 -27.34
N LYS A 216 20.88 -24.76 -26.48
CA LYS A 216 20.43 -23.56 -25.79
C LYS A 216 20.50 -22.37 -26.74
N THR A 217 19.34 -21.83 -27.11
CA THR A 217 19.20 -20.67 -27.99
C THR A 217 18.46 -19.55 -27.26
N VAL A 218 19.00 -18.33 -27.30
CA VAL A 218 18.30 -17.16 -26.78
C VAL A 218 17.34 -16.65 -27.84
N SER A 219 16.04 -16.65 -27.56
CA SER A 219 15.05 -16.13 -28.49
C SER A 219 14.07 -15.19 -27.79
N ASP A 220 13.49 -14.26 -28.56
CA ASP A 220 12.42 -13.39 -28.09
C ASP A 220 11.15 -14.24 -27.88
N CYS A 221 10.72 -14.37 -26.63
CA CYS A 221 9.54 -15.12 -26.22
C CYS A 221 8.43 -14.18 -25.76
N ILE A 222 7.18 -14.52 -26.11
CA ILE A 222 6.00 -13.84 -25.59
C ILE A 222 5.66 -14.45 -24.23
N VAL A 223 5.57 -13.62 -23.20
CA VAL A 223 5.24 -14.05 -21.85
C VAL A 223 3.73 -13.91 -21.63
N GLU A 224 3.05 -15.04 -21.44
CA GLU A 224 1.59 -15.06 -21.27
C GLU A 224 1.13 -14.51 -19.92
N ALA A 225 1.83 -14.90 -18.85
CA ALA A 225 1.54 -14.50 -17.49
C ALA A 225 2.83 -14.26 -16.72
N VAL A 226 2.83 -13.20 -15.91
CA VAL A 226 3.95 -12.79 -15.07
C VAL A 226 3.48 -12.83 -13.63
N ASP A 227 4.22 -13.53 -12.78
CA ASP A 227 4.06 -13.47 -11.34
C ASP A 227 5.06 -12.46 -10.79
N VAL A 228 4.59 -11.61 -9.89
CA VAL A 228 5.41 -10.56 -9.31
C VAL A 228 5.40 -10.74 -7.81
N GLU A 229 6.59 -11.01 -7.26
CA GLU A 229 6.81 -11.35 -5.87
C GLU A 229 7.70 -10.29 -5.22
N LYS A 230 7.53 -10.09 -3.91
CA LYS A 230 8.42 -9.22 -3.14
C LYS A 230 9.80 -9.86 -3.06
N HIS A 231 10.84 -9.05 -3.11
CA HIS A 231 12.20 -9.52 -2.89
C HIS A 231 12.43 -9.79 -1.40
N THR A 232 12.31 -11.04 -0.97
CA THR A 232 12.48 -11.44 0.43
C THR A 232 13.69 -12.32 0.68
N THR A 233 14.29 -12.90 -0.36
CA THR A 233 15.37 -13.91 -0.24
C THR A 233 16.48 -13.63 -1.25
N GLY A 234 17.71 -14.05 -0.95
CA GLY A 234 18.87 -13.94 -1.83
C GLY A 234 19.76 -12.74 -1.49
N ILE A 235 20.34 -12.11 -2.51
CA ILE A 235 21.22 -10.95 -2.31
C ILE A 235 20.36 -9.77 -1.88
N ASN A 236 20.62 -9.24 -0.69
CA ASN A 236 20.00 -8.02 -0.22
C ASN A 236 20.44 -6.85 -1.13
N PRO A 237 19.50 -6.10 -1.72
CA PRO A 237 19.81 -5.07 -2.71
C PRO A 237 20.63 -3.90 -2.12
N PHE A 238 20.54 -3.67 -0.80
CA PHE A 238 21.18 -2.53 -0.15
C PHE A 238 22.50 -2.91 0.53
N THR A 239 22.55 -4.05 1.24
CA THR A 239 23.77 -4.50 1.92
C THR A 239 24.68 -5.31 1.00
N GLY A 240 24.13 -5.93 -0.05
CA GLY A 240 24.86 -6.83 -0.95
C GLY A 240 25.15 -8.21 -0.35
N GLU A 241 24.68 -8.50 0.87
CA GLU A 241 24.86 -9.79 1.53
C GLU A 241 23.83 -10.80 1.05
N VAL A 242 24.22 -12.07 0.90
CA VAL A 242 23.30 -13.18 0.61
C VAL A 242 22.63 -13.59 1.91
N GLN A 243 21.33 -13.33 2.02
CA GLN A 243 20.52 -13.70 3.19
C GLN A 243 19.36 -14.61 2.75
N PHE A 244 19.03 -15.60 3.58
CA PHE A 244 17.91 -16.49 3.29
C PHE A 244 16.58 -15.76 3.44
N ASP A 245 16.42 -15.01 4.54
CA ASP A 245 15.27 -14.13 4.80
C ASP A 245 15.78 -12.72 5.12
N ILE A 246 15.47 -11.75 4.26
CA ILE A 246 15.83 -10.34 4.45
C ILE A 246 14.89 -9.75 5.53
N PRO A 247 15.41 -9.07 6.57
CA PRO A 247 14.57 -8.41 7.58
C PRO A 247 13.56 -7.43 6.97
N GLU A 248 12.33 -7.34 7.50
CA GLU A 248 11.27 -6.47 6.96
C GLU A 248 11.70 -5.00 6.82
N ALA A 249 12.57 -4.51 7.70
CA ALA A 249 13.10 -3.14 7.65
C ALA A 249 14.04 -2.90 6.45
N GLU A 250 14.74 -3.93 5.98
CA GLU A 250 15.68 -3.86 4.85
C GLU A 250 15.00 -4.27 3.52
N GLN A 251 13.77 -4.76 3.57
CA GLN A 251 12.95 -5.01 2.38
C GLN A 251 12.39 -3.72 1.77
N ILE A 252 12.47 -2.59 2.48
CA ILE A 252 11.98 -1.30 2.01
C ILE A 252 13.18 -0.43 1.69
N ASP A 253 13.18 0.17 0.50
CA ASP A 253 14.20 1.13 0.12
C ASP A 253 14.14 2.38 1.02
N PRO A 254 15.22 2.75 1.71
CA PRO A 254 15.22 3.95 2.54
C PRO A 254 15.06 5.25 1.73
N GLU A 255 15.44 5.27 0.45
CA GLU A 255 15.34 6.47 -0.38
C GLU A 255 14.00 6.60 -1.12
N THR A 256 13.45 5.48 -1.57
CA THR A 256 12.20 5.46 -2.35
C THR A 256 10.97 5.03 -1.56
N GLU A 257 11.15 4.51 -0.34
CA GLU A 257 10.12 3.89 0.52
C GLU A 257 9.34 2.76 -0.20
N ALA A 258 9.89 2.24 -1.29
CA ALA A 258 9.28 1.21 -2.12
C ALA A 258 9.94 -0.14 -1.87
N VAL A 259 9.11 -1.19 -1.86
CA VAL A 259 9.60 -2.57 -1.80
C VAL A 259 10.13 -2.96 -3.19
N PRO A 260 11.34 -3.53 -3.31
CA PRO A 260 11.81 -4.09 -4.55
C PRO A 260 11.02 -5.35 -4.89
N TYR A 261 10.53 -5.42 -6.12
CA TYR A 261 9.79 -6.57 -6.63
C TYR A 261 10.61 -7.34 -7.67
N HIS A 262 10.34 -8.63 -7.80
CA HIS A 262 10.85 -9.47 -8.88
C HIS A 262 9.73 -9.98 -9.76
N ARG A 263 10.00 -10.05 -11.06
CA ARG A 263 9.09 -10.61 -12.06
C ARG A 263 9.55 -12.00 -12.46
N TYR A 264 8.63 -12.93 -12.48
CA TYR A 264 8.87 -14.29 -12.91
C TYR A 264 7.86 -14.67 -13.99
N VAL A 265 8.30 -15.45 -14.97
CA VAL A 265 7.37 -16.14 -15.88
C VAL A 265 6.56 -17.14 -15.07
N ALA A 266 5.23 -17.01 -15.11
CA ALA A 266 4.34 -17.90 -14.36
C ALA A 266 4.58 -19.37 -14.77
N GLY A 267 4.62 -20.27 -13.79
CA GLY A 267 4.83 -21.72 -14.01
C GLY A 267 6.29 -22.15 -14.18
N THR A 268 7.15 -21.36 -14.84
CA THR A 268 8.58 -21.70 -15.00
C THR A 268 9.48 -21.06 -13.95
N ARG A 269 9.01 -20.00 -13.28
CA ARG A 269 9.78 -19.20 -12.30
C ARG A 269 11.09 -18.65 -12.85
N VAL A 270 11.18 -18.46 -14.17
CA VAL A 270 12.32 -17.79 -14.80
C VAL A 270 12.21 -16.29 -14.54
N ARG A 271 13.23 -15.70 -13.90
CA ARG A 271 13.26 -14.27 -13.59
C ARG A 271 13.34 -13.44 -14.86
N ILE A 272 12.51 -12.40 -14.93
CA ILE A 272 12.56 -11.38 -15.97
C ILE A 272 13.11 -10.10 -15.36
N PRO A 273 14.26 -9.59 -15.82
CA PRO A 273 14.83 -8.37 -15.28
C PRO A 273 13.93 -7.16 -15.59
N TRP A 274 13.98 -6.15 -14.74
CA TRP A 274 13.33 -4.87 -15.00
C TRP A 274 14.08 -4.06 -16.08
N PRO A 275 13.41 -3.13 -16.80
CA PRO A 275 14.08 -2.38 -17.86
C PRO A 275 15.22 -1.50 -17.34
N TRP A 276 15.12 -0.96 -16.12
CA TRP A 276 16.19 -0.17 -15.49
C TRP A 276 17.40 -1.03 -15.05
N GLU A 277 17.20 -2.29 -14.65
CA GLU A 277 18.32 -3.21 -14.35
C GLU A 277 19.19 -3.44 -15.60
N ASN A 278 18.56 -3.50 -16.78
CA ASN A 278 19.27 -3.66 -18.05
C ASN A 278 20.01 -2.38 -18.47
N GLN A 279 19.50 -1.19 -18.11
CA GLN A 279 20.19 0.07 -18.37
C GLN A 279 21.46 0.19 -17.53
N ALA A 280 21.40 -0.16 -16.24
CA ALA A 280 22.55 -0.19 -15.34
C ALA A 280 23.66 -1.15 -15.83
N ARG A 281 23.28 -2.31 -16.38
CA ARG A 281 24.24 -3.24 -17.01
C ARG A 281 24.98 -2.57 -18.16
N LYS A 282 24.27 -1.90 -19.08
CA LYS A 282 24.89 -1.24 -20.24
C LYS A 282 25.86 -0.13 -19.84
N THR A 283 25.56 0.66 -18.81
CA THR A 283 26.46 1.72 -18.33
C THR A 283 27.75 1.14 -17.76
N ASN A 284 27.67 0.03 -17.03
CA ASN A 284 28.85 -0.61 -16.44
C ASN A 284 29.75 -1.25 -17.52
N THR A 285 29.15 -1.92 -18.52
CA THR A 285 29.93 -2.50 -19.62
C THR A 285 30.57 -1.44 -20.54
N ALA A 286 29.91 -0.29 -20.73
CA ALA A 286 30.49 0.82 -21.51
C ALA A 286 31.65 1.54 -20.79
N GLY A 287 31.72 1.46 -19.46
CA GLY A 287 32.87 1.92 -18.67
C GLY A 287 34.09 0.98 -18.78
N ALA A 288 33.85 -0.33 -18.91
CA ALA A 288 34.91 -1.34 -19.08
C ALA A 288 35.43 -1.44 -20.52
N GLY A 289 34.59 -1.16 -21.53
CA GLY A 289 34.93 -1.27 -22.96
C GLY A 289 35.96 -0.28 -23.51
N LYS A 290 36.70 0.45 -22.66
CA LYS A 290 37.81 1.32 -23.08
C LYS A 290 39.18 0.65 -22.97
N LEU A 291 39.26 -0.59 -22.48
CA LEU A 291 40.52 -1.36 -22.35
C LEU A 291 40.61 -2.63 -23.21
N ASP A 292 39.52 -3.08 -23.85
CA ASP A 292 39.52 -4.38 -24.57
C ASP A 292 39.73 -4.30 -26.10
N ASN A 293 39.93 -3.10 -26.67
CA ASN A 293 40.20 -2.95 -28.11
C ASN A 293 41.66 -3.29 -28.53
N VAL A 294 42.41 -4.03 -27.72
CA VAL A 294 43.78 -4.50 -28.04
C VAL A 294 43.85 -6.04 -28.19
N ALA A 295 42.77 -6.78 -27.87
CA ALA A 295 42.84 -8.24 -27.76
C ALA A 295 41.94 -9.03 -28.74
N GLU A 296 41.49 -8.44 -29.85
CA GLU A 296 40.68 -9.15 -30.86
C GLU A 296 41.16 -8.90 -32.30
N GLU A 297 42.45 -9.14 -32.56
CA GLU A 297 43.00 -9.20 -33.91
C GLU A 297 44.07 -10.29 -34.08
N VAL A 298 43.86 -11.53 -33.58
CA VAL A 298 44.70 -12.66 -34.01
C VAL A 298 43.92 -13.99 -34.05
N LYS A 299 43.93 -14.64 -35.22
CA LYS A 299 43.58 -16.03 -35.58
C LYS A 299 42.23 -16.25 -36.28
N ARG A 300 42.18 -15.81 -37.55
CA ARG A 300 41.70 -16.65 -38.65
C ARG A 300 42.73 -16.62 -39.77
N ASP A 301 43.74 -17.47 -39.67
CA ASP A 301 44.58 -17.80 -40.82
C ASP A 301 43.98 -19.04 -41.51
N GLU A 302 43.28 -18.75 -42.61
CA GLU A 302 42.98 -19.71 -43.66
C GLU A 302 44.26 -19.99 -44.45
N SER A 303 44.65 -21.27 -44.49
CA SER A 303 45.78 -21.71 -45.30
C SER A 303 45.38 -21.84 -46.79
N SER A 304 45.86 -20.94 -47.63
CA SER A 304 46.14 -21.23 -49.04
C SER A 304 47.20 -20.26 -49.60
N PRO A 305 48.39 -20.71 -50.06
CA PRO A 305 49.44 -19.78 -50.46
C PRO A 305 49.29 -19.37 -51.93
N GLY A 306 48.97 -18.09 -52.13
CA GLY A 306 49.10 -17.40 -53.40
C GLY A 306 50.54 -16.92 -53.65
N ILE A 307 51.09 -17.33 -54.78
CA ILE A 307 52.41 -16.99 -55.32
C ILE A 307 52.46 -15.49 -55.64
N PHE A 308 52.78 -14.60 -54.71
CA PHE A 308 53.32 -13.24 -54.99
C PHE A 308 53.79 -12.60 -53.68
N GLY A 309 55.09 -12.70 -53.40
CA GLY A 309 55.65 -12.09 -52.18
C GLY A 309 57.14 -12.33 -51.98
N ARG A 310 57.92 -12.46 -53.06
CA ARG A 310 59.38 -12.41 -53.00
C ARG A 310 59.83 -11.00 -53.35
N LEU A 311 60.28 -10.28 -52.34
CA LEU A 311 61.36 -9.28 -52.29
C LEU A 311 60.94 -8.11 -51.38
N LYS A 312 61.46 -8.14 -50.15
CA LYS A 312 62.28 -7.04 -49.59
C LYS A 312 62.82 -7.47 -48.22
N ASN A 313 63.97 -8.13 -48.26
CA ASN A 313 64.95 -8.01 -47.19
C ASN A 313 65.67 -6.68 -47.41
N ALA A 314 65.66 -5.78 -46.42
CA ALA A 314 66.78 -4.91 -46.12
C ALA A 314 66.54 -4.15 -44.80
N VAL A 315 67.49 -4.31 -43.88
CA VAL A 315 67.77 -3.49 -42.67
C VAL A 315 66.73 -3.69 -41.54
N GLY A 316 67.04 -4.22 -40.36
CA GLY A 316 68.30 -4.23 -39.62
C GLY A 316 68.11 -3.42 -38.34
N PHE A 317 67.59 -4.02 -37.27
CA PHE A 317 67.89 -3.56 -35.90
C PHE A 317 67.67 -4.68 -34.88
N LYS A 318 68.65 -4.81 -33.98
CA LYS A 318 68.89 -5.94 -33.11
C LYS A 318 68.68 -5.50 -31.67
N GLY A 319 67.88 -6.24 -30.91
CA GLY A 319 67.99 -6.39 -29.45
C GLY A 319 67.04 -5.55 -28.60
N LYS A 320 66.14 -6.22 -27.86
CA LYS A 320 66.40 -6.71 -26.49
C LYS A 320 65.27 -7.68 -26.09
N ALA A 321 65.67 -8.88 -25.66
CA ALA A 321 64.78 -9.83 -25.01
C ALA A 321 64.54 -9.35 -23.57
N ALA A 322 63.28 -9.17 -23.21
CA ALA A 322 62.83 -9.13 -21.82
C ALA A 322 61.81 -10.27 -21.67
N VAL A 323 62.21 -11.25 -20.88
CA VAL A 323 61.36 -12.32 -20.36
C VAL A 323 60.30 -11.66 -19.49
N VAL A 324 59.03 -11.81 -19.86
CA VAL A 324 57.89 -11.48 -18.99
C VAL A 324 57.39 -12.82 -18.48
N GLU A 325 57.64 -13.07 -17.19
CA GLU A 325 56.99 -14.16 -16.45
C GLU A 325 55.51 -13.79 -16.27
N GLU A 326 54.64 -14.70 -16.71
CA GLU A 326 53.21 -14.68 -16.41
C GLU A 326 53.02 -14.97 -14.92
N THR A 327 52.79 -13.93 -14.14
CA THR A 327 52.07 -14.05 -12.88
C THR A 327 50.68 -13.46 -13.10
N GLU A 328 49.72 -14.32 -13.46
CA GLU A 328 48.30 -13.98 -13.37
C GLU A 328 48.01 -13.67 -11.89
N SER A 329 47.90 -12.38 -11.57
CA SER A 329 47.59 -11.89 -10.24
C SER A 329 46.14 -12.22 -9.89
N LEU A 330 45.96 -12.80 -8.70
CA LEU A 330 44.66 -13.08 -8.03
C LEU A 330 43.74 -11.84 -7.95
N GLU A 331 44.26 -10.64 -8.19
CA GLU A 331 43.52 -9.38 -8.21
C GLU A 331 42.59 -9.26 -9.42
N ASP A 332 42.95 -9.85 -10.57
CA ASP A 332 42.13 -9.80 -11.78
C ASP A 332 40.92 -10.75 -11.70
N VAL A 333 41.06 -11.87 -10.98
CA VAL A 333 39.94 -12.79 -10.71
C VAL A 333 38.97 -12.18 -9.69
N ALA A 334 39.49 -11.49 -8.66
CA ALA A 334 38.66 -10.80 -7.67
C ALA A 334 37.88 -9.62 -8.28
N ALA A 335 38.47 -8.87 -9.21
CA ALA A 335 37.77 -7.79 -9.92
C ALA A 335 36.62 -8.32 -10.79
N VAL A 336 36.84 -9.43 -11.51
CA VAL A 336 35.80 -10.11 -12.31
C VAL A 336 34.70 -10.72 -11.44
N GLU A 337 35.00 -11.18 -10.22
CA GLU A 337 34.00 -11.64 -9.26
C GLU A 337 33.14 -10.48 -8.71
N THR A 338 33.75 -9.34 -8.38
CA THR A 338 32.99 -8.15 -7.92
C THR A 338 32.02 -7.60 -8.99
N ASP A 339 32.35 -7.73 -10.27
CA ASP A 339 31.47 -7.31 -11.38
C ASP A 339 30.33 -8.29 -11.65
N ARG A 340 30.53 -9.60 -11.39
CA ARG A 340 29.44 -10.61 -11.43
C ARG A 340 28.42 -10.38 -10.31
N ASP A 341 28.88 -9.95 -9.15
CA ASP A 341 28.03 -9.67 -7.99
C ASP A 341 27.26 -8.35 -8.13
N ALA A 342 27.82 -7.33 -8.80
CA ALA A 342 27.09 -6.11 -9.12
C ALA A 342 25.93 -6.35 -10.12
N ALA A 343 26.06 -7.32 -11.03
CA ALA A 343 25.05 -7.67 -12.02
C ALA A 343 23.84 -8.43 -11.46
N THR A 344 23.94 -8.97 -10.24
CA THR A 344 22.90 -9.77 -9.57
C THR A 344 22.08 -9.00 -8.53
N ARG A 345 22.55 -7.82 -8.09
CA ARG A 345 21.81 -6.97 -7.14
C ARG A 345 20.49 -6.49 -7.75
N PRO A 346 19.34 -6.74 -7.11
CA PRO A 346 18.08 -6.09 -7.48
C PRO A 346 18.24 -4.57 -7.41
N SER A 347 17.91 -3.85 -8.48
CA SER A 347 17.81 -2.39 -8.39
C SER A 347 16.36 -2.03 -8.11
N THR A 348 16.13 -1.18 -7.11
CA THR A 348 14.83 -0.55 -6.92
C THR A 348 14.48 0.32 -8.12
N LYS A 349 13.18 0.56 -8.34
CA LYS A 349 12.73 1.43 -9.42
C LYS A 349 13.31 2.83 -9.15
N PRO A 350 14.01 3.46 -10.12
CA PRO A 350 14.51 4.80 -9.91
C PRO A 350 13.35 5.76 -9.62
N ARG A 351 13.57 6.73 -8.72
CA ARG A 351 12.55 7.72 -8.36
C ARG A 351 12.08 8.46 -9.64
N GLU A 352 10.77 8.39 -9.92
CA GLU A 352 10.17 8.92 -11.16
C GLU A 352 10.45 10.41 -11.39
N HIS A 353 10.63 11.15 -10.29
CA HIS A 353 10.95 12.56 -10.31
C HIS A 353 12.09 12.81 -9.30
N LYS A 354 13.27 13.20 -9.79
CA LYS A 354 14.24 13.87 -8.91
C LYS A 354 13.55 15.13 -8.40
N PRO A 355 13.36 15.33 -7.09
CA PRO A 355 12.70 16.54 -6.60
C PRO A 355 13.41 17.75 -7.20
N THR A 356 12.69 18.53 -8.00
CA THR A 356 13.25 19.76 -8.57
C THR A 356 13.47 20.69 -7.40
N ALA A 357 14.71 21.12 -7.18
CA ALA A 357 14.98 22.16 -6.21
C ALA A 357 14.36 23.46 -6.73
N TRP A 358 13.34 23.96 -6.04
CA TRP A 358 12.76 25.26 -6.32
C TRP A 358 13.62 26.34 -5.68
N GLU A 359 13.60 27.56 -6.23
CA GLU A 359 14.37 28.69 -5.66
C GLU A 359 13.95 29.03 -4.22
N GLY A 360 12.73 28.65 -3.81
CA GLY A 360 12.23 28.79 -2.44
C GLY A 360 12.59 27.64 -1.50
N ASP A 361 13.20 26.56 -2.00
CA ASP A 361 13.59 25.44 -1.16
C ASP A 361 14.82 25.79 -0.32
N THR A 362 14.88 25.26 0.88
CA THR A 362 16.05 25.44 1.75
C THR A 362 17.23 24.63 1.21
N LEU A 363 18.41 25.26 1.16
CA LEU A 363 19.63 24.57 0.76
C LEU A 363 19.98 23.48 1.78
N ARG A 364 20.51 22.36 1.30
CA ARG A 364 20.96 21.23 2.14
C ARG A 364 21.83 21.67 3.31
N ASN A 365 22.76 22.60 3.08
CA ASN A 365 23.66 23.10 4.11
C ASN A 365 22.93 23.82 5.26
N VAL A 366 21.76 24.41 5.00
CA VAL A 366 20.93 25.04 6.03
C VAL A 366 20.16 23.97 6.81
N VAL A 367 19.63 22.97 6.11
CA VAL A 367 18.85 21.87 6.71
C VAL A 367 19.73 20.97 7.60
N GLU A 368 20.87 20.51 7.08
CA GLU A 368 21.76 19.58 7.79
C GLU A 368 22.75 20.32 8.70
N GLY A 369 23.18 21.53 8.33
CA GLY A 369 24.21 22.27 9.05
C GLY A 369 23.72 22.97 10.32
N GLN A 370 22.40 23.18 10.47
CA GLN A 370 21.82 23.87 11.62
C GLN A 370 21.01 22.90 12.51
N SER A 371 21.69 21.96 13.17
CA SER A 371 21.06 21.21 14.26
C SER A 371 20.90 22.12 15.48
N SER A 372 19.85 22.94 15.46
CA SER A 372 19.53 23.90 16.53
C SER A 372 18.79 23.27 17.72
N TRP A 373 18.56 21.95 17.68
CA TRP A 373 17.87 21.24 18.73
C TRP A 373 18.81 20.90 19.89
N ILE A 374 18.55 21.53 21.04
CA ILE A 374 19.25 21.22 22.29
C ILE A 374 18.20 20.64 23.25
N PRO A 375 18.21 19.33 23.52
CA PRO A 375 17.24 18.72 24.42
C PRO A 375 17.48 19.23 25.84
N SER A 376 16.43 19.80 26.44
CA SER A 376 16.46 20.30 27.81
C SER A 376 15.39 19.58 28.64
N LEU A 377 15.75 19.16 29.86
CA LEU A 377 14.80 18.55 30.81
C LEU A 377 14.18 19.58 31.76
N VAL A 378 14.77 20.77 31.87
CA VAL A 378 14.36 21.81 32.83
C VAL A 378 13.29 22.73 32.24
N MET A 379 13.35 23.00 30.94
CA MET A 379 12.37 23.84 30.25
C MET A 379 11.78 23.12 29.03
N PRO A 380 10.48 23.34 28.76
CA PRO A 380 9.86 22.79 27.56
C PRO A 380 10.49 23.42 26.31
N PRO A 381 10.55 22.69 25.19
CA PRO A 381 11.23 23.14 23.97
C PRO A 381 10.53 24.31 23.26
N PHE A 382 9.27 24.57 23.59
CA PHE A 382 8.50 25.73 23.15
C PHE A 382 7.63 26.21 24.33
N PRO A 383 7.22 27.49 24.34
CA PRO A 383 6.35 28.03 25.37
C PRO A 383 5.00 27.31 25.40
N GLU A 384 4.39 27.23 26.60
CA GLU A 384 3.13 26.50 26.82
C GLU A 384 1.96 27.01 25.96
N THR A 385 1.96 28.30 25.59
CA THR A 385 0.94 28.89 24.71
C THR A 385 0.91 28.24 23.33
N VAL A 386 2.07 27.87 22.78
CA VAL A 386 2.19 27.21 21.48
C VAL A 386 1.65 25.78 21.56
N VAL A 387 1.68 25.15 22.73
CA VAL A 387 1.08 23.83 22.96
C VAL A 387 -0.43 23.86 22.77
N GLU A 388 -1.08 24.96 23.14
CA GLU A 388 -2.53 25.16 22.96
C GLU A 388 -2.93 25.46 21.51
N GLU A 389 -1.99 25.89 20.67
CA GLU A 389 -2.20 26.13 19.23
C GLU A 389 -1.91 24.86 18.40
N ILE A 390 -0.81 24.16 18.71
CA ILE A 390 -0.43 22.90 18.03
C ILE A 390 -1.46 21.82 18.32
N ARG A 391 -2.01 21.80 19.53
CA ARG A 391 -3.04 20.86 19.93
C ARG A 391 -4.38 21.55 19.82
N GLU A 392 -5.37 20.86 19.29
CA GLU A 392 -6.74 21.34 19.40
C GLU A 392 -7.09 21.39 20.91
N SER A 393 -7.18 22.60 21.49
CA SER A 393 -7.49 22.88 22.90
C SER A 393 -8.80 22.23 23.38
N THR A 394 -9.58 21.70 22.44
CA THR A 394 -10.85 21.01 22.63
C THR A 394 -10.83 19.51 22.38
N SER A 395 -9.70 18.90 21.99
CA SER A 395 -9.66 17.47 21.71
C SER A 395 -10.09 16.68 22.94
N GLU A 396 -11.20 15.96 22.81
CA GLU A 396 -11.78 15.25 23.95
C GLU A 396 -10.86 14.18 24.52
N ARG A 397 -9.87 13.72 23.74
CA ARG A 397 -8.86 12.79 24.21
C ARG A 397 -7.96 13.46 25.25
N TYR A 398 -7.46 14.66 24.98
CA TYR A 398 -6.66 15.42 25.93
C TYR A 398 -7.48 15.89 27.13
N LYS A 399 -8.74 16.31 26.89
CA LYS A 399 -9.68 16.58 28.00
C LYS A 399 -9.87 15.33 28.83
N ARG A 400 -10.13 14.15 28.25
CA ARG A 400 -10.25 12.88 28.98
C ARG A 400 -8.96 12.43 29.67
N GLU A 401 -7.77 12.77 29.17
CA GLU A 401 -6.47 12.42 29.77
C GLU A 401 -6.08 13.39 30.91
N LYS A 402 -6.36 14.69 30.77
CA LYS A 402 -6.18 15.67 31.86
C LYS A 402 -7.27 15.53 32.92
N GLU A 403 -8.49 15.25 32.47
CA GLU A 403 -9.57 14.77 33.31
C GLU A 403 -9.18 13.38 33.87
N SER A 404 -8.49 12.44 33.21
CA SER A 404 -8.25 11.13 33.85
C SER A 404 -7.36 11.21 35.11
N SER A 405 -6.54 12.24 35.29
CA SER A 405 -5.90 12.50 36.59
C SER A 405 -6.81 13.27 37.55
N GLU A 406 -7.31 14.46 37.18
CA GLU A 406 -8.13 15.33 38.06
C GLU A 406 -9.60 14.86 38.19
N HIS A 407 -10.21 14.41 37.10
CA HIS A 407 -11.52 13.76 37.03
C HIS A 407 -11.52 12.32 37.54
N ALA A 408 -10.39 11.60 37.68
CA ALA A 408 -10.39 10.35 38.46
C ALA A 408 -10.71 10.61 39.92
N GLU A 409 -10.10 11.64 40.52
CA GLU A 409 -10.39 12.06 41.89
C GLU A 409 -11.83 12.57 42.01
N LEU A 410 -12.31 13.42 41.08
CA LEU A 410 -13.71 13.85 41.05
C LEU A 410 -14.69 12.69 40.81
N LEU A 411 -14.33 11.67 40.02
CA LEU A 411 -15.14 10.47 39.80
C LEU A 411 -15.21 9.62 41.07
N GLN A 412 -14.10 9.45 41.79
CA GLN A 412 -14.06 8.77 43.06
C GLN A 412 -14.93 9.52 44.08
N ALA A 413 -14.79 10.85 44.18
CA ALA A 413 -15.61 11.69 45.04
C ALA A 413 -17.11 11.65 44.65
N ARG A 414 -17.42 11.62 43.35
CA ARG A 414 -18.80 11.52 42.85
C ARG A 414 -19.39 10.13 43.03
N LYS A 415 -18.59 9.07 42.92
CA LYS A 415 -18.96 7.69 43.25
C LYS A 415 -19.21 7.55 44.75
N ALA A 416 -18.35 8.13 45.59
CA ALA A 416 -18.53 8.20 47.05
C ALA A 416 -19.83 8.92 47.42
N LYS A 417 -20.08 10.13 46.89
CA LYS A 417 -21.35 10.86 47.13
C LYS A 417 -22.58 10.10 46.64
N LYS A 418 -22.49 9.37 45.53
CA LYS A 418 -23.58 8.51 45.05
C LYS A 418 -23.77 7.28 45.93
N ALA A 419 -22.69 6.69 46.43
CA ALA A 419 -22.74 5.56 47.37
C ALA A 419 -23.33 6.00 48.71
N GLU A 420 -22.94 7.16 49.24
CA GLU A 420 -23.55 7.79 50.42
C GLU A 420 -25.02 8.10 50.21
N GLY A 421 -25.39 8.63 49.04
CA GLY A 421 -26.80 8.88 48.70
C GLY A 421 -27.62 7.59 48.67
N LYS A 422 -27.09 6.51 48.09
CA LYS A 422 -27.72 5.18 48.08
C LYS A 422 -27.78 4.56 49.47
N ALA A 423 -26.72 4.66 50.26
CA ALA A 423 -26.67 4.17 51.64
C ALA A 423 -27.72 4.88 52.50
N ARG A 424 -27.86 6.21 52.40
CA ARG A 424 -28.93 6.95 53.07
C ARG A 424 -30.33 6.54 52.61
N GLU A 425 -30.51 6.27 51.32
CA GLU A 425 -31.78 5.79 50.77
C GLU A 425 -32.12 4.37 51.27
N GLU A 426 -31.11 3.50 51.39
CA GLU A 426 -31.22 2.16 51.96
C GLU A 426 -31.48 2.19 53.47
N GLU A 427 -30.80 3.03 54.24
CA GLU A 427 -31.07 3.27 55.66
C GLU A 427 -32.51 3.78 55.85
N ALA A 428 -32.94 4.77 55.07
CA ALA A 428 -34.31 5.27 55.11
C ALA A 428 -35.34 4.20 54.68
N ARG A 429 -34.94 3.23 53.83
CA ARG A 429 -35.75 2.07 53.49
C ARG A 429 -35.81 1.07 54.65
N GLN A 430 -34.69 0.80 55.32
CA GLN A 430 -34.63 -0.09 56.49
C GLN A 430 -35.43 0.46 57.66
N VAL A 431 -35.37 1.77 57.94
CA VAL A 431 -36.21 2.43 58.95
C VAL A 431 -37.69 2.29 58.62
N ARG A 432 -38.08 2.45 57.35
CA ARG A 432 -39.46 2.24 56.90
C ARG A 432 -39.91 0.78 57.06
N ILE A 433 -39.05 -0.18 56.73
CA ILE A 433 -39.33 -1.61 56.94
C ILE A 433 -39.43 -1.93 58.43
N ALA A 434 -38.58 -1.35 59.27
CA ALA A 434 -38.62 -1.52 60.73
C ALA A 434 -39.92 -0.99 61.34
N ALA A 435 -40.46 0.10 60.82
CA ALA A 435 -41.76 0.63 61.22
C ALA A 435 -42.95 -0.28 60.83
N MET A 436 -42.77 -1.19 59.87
CA MET A 436 -43.78 -2.15 59.41
C MET A 436 -43.64 -3.55 60.04
N LYS A 437 -42.76 -3.72 61.04
CA LYS A 437 -42.59 -5.01 61.72
C LYS A 437 -43.85 -5.37 62.51
N THR A 438 -44.25 -6.64 62.44
CA THR A 438 -45.40 -7.12 63.22
C THR A 438 -45.04 -7.22 64.71
N PRO A 439 -46.02 -7.15 65.63
CA PRO A 439 -45.76 -7.27 67.07
C PRO A 439 -45.02 -8.57 67.46
N LEU A 440 -45.28 -9.66 66.73
CA LEU A 440 -44.60 -10.94 66.93
C LEU A 440 -43.11 -10.87 66.53
N GLN A 441 -42.79 -10.17 65.44
CA GLN A 441 -41.41 -9.97 64.99
C GLN A 441 -40.62 -9.08 65.98
N ILE A 442 -41.24 -8.03 66.51
CA ILE A 442 -40.62 -7.17 67.53
C ILE A 442 -40.34 -7.99 68.81
N LYS A 443 -41.30 -8.82 69.25
CA LYS A 443 -41.10 -9.71 70.40
C LYS A 443 -39.97 -10.71 70.17
N TRP A 444 -39.91 -11.31 68.98
CA TRP A 444 -38.84 -12.23 68.61
C TRP A 444 -37.47 -11.56 68.59
N GLU A 445 -37.35 -10.34 68.04
CA GLU A 445 -36.10 -9.56 68.04
C GLU A 445 -35.66 -9.21 69.47
N LEU A 446 -36.59 -8.84 70.35
CA LEU A 446 -36.31 -8.59 71.77
C LEU A 446 -35.82 -9.87 72.47
N ASP A 447 -36.41 -11.02 72.18
CA ASP A 447 -35.99 -12.30 72.76
C ASP A 447 -34.63 -12.76 72.21
N GLN A 448 -34.33 -12.50 70.93
CA GLN A 448 -32.99 -12.74 70.36
C GLN A 448 -31.95 -11.79 70.94
N ALA A 449 -32.26 -10.51 71.13
CA ALA A 449 -31.38 -9.57 71.80
C ALA A 449 -31.12 -9.97 73.26
N LYS A 450 -32.11 -10.52 73.97
CA LYS A 450 -31.92 -11.10 75.31
C LYS A 450 -31.03 -12.34 75.28
N LYS A 451 -31.15 -13.20 74.26
CA LYS A 451 -30.26 -14.35 74.05
C LYS A 451 -28.84 -13.93 73.70
N GLN A 452 -28.65 -12.88 72.90
CA GLN A 452 -27.31 -12.34 72.60
C GLN A 452 -26.67 -11.68 73.81
N LYS A 453 -27.46 -11.07 74.71
CA LYS A 453 -26.99 -10.59 76.03
C LYS A 453 -26.67 -11.72 77.02
N TYR A 454 -27.08 -12.95 76.73
CA TYR A 454 -26.58 -14.12 77.45
C TYR A 454 -25.18 -14.44 76.92
N ASP A 455 -24.18 -13.77 77.48
CA ASP A 455 -22.78 -14.03 77.17
C ASP A 455 -22.40 -15.44 77.65
N ALA A 456 -22.19 -16.35 76.71
CA ALA A 456 -21.73 -17.71 77.02
C ALA A 456 -20.38 -17.72 77.77
N SER A 457 -19.60 -16.63 77.68
CA SER A 457 -18.31 -16.50 78.37
C SER A 457 -18.44 -16.19 79.87
N GLN A 458 -19.60 -15.69 80.34
CA GLN A 458 -19.86 -15.40 81.75
C GLN A 458 -21.15 -16.09 82.22
N PRO A 459 -21.10 -17.40 82.55
CA PRO A 459 -22.25 -18.06 83.16
C PRO A 459 -22.58 -17.38 84.50
N PRO A 460 -23.88 -17.28 84.87
CA PRO A 460 -24.30 -16.65 86.11
C PRO A 460 -23.65 -17.36 87.30
N LYS A 461 -22.84 -16.64 88.07
CA LYS A 461 -22.16 -17.17 89.26
C LYS A 461 -23.20 -17.48 90.34
N VAL A 462 -23.27 -18.73 90.77
CA VAL A 462 -24.17 -19.16 91.85
C VAL A 462 -23.74 -18.49 93.16
N SER A 463 -24.67 -17.82 93.84
CA SER A 463 -24.35 -17.11 95.08
C SER A 463 -23.98 -18.09 96.20
N LYS A 464 -23.02 -17.72 97.06
CA LYS A 464 -22.61 -18.54 98.22
C LYS A 464 -23.77 -18.84 99.18
N LYS A 465 -24.73 -17.91 99.33
CA LYS A 465 -25.96 -18.14 100.12
C LYS A 465 -26.81 -19.28 99.54
N PHE A 466 -26.91 -19.35 98.21
CA PHE A 466 -27.65 -20.41 97.54
C PHE A 466 -26.96 -21.76 97.71
N LEU A 467 -25.63 -21.82 97.55
CA LEU A 467 -24.85 -23.04 97.81
C LEU A 467 -24.96 -23.52 99.27
N TYR A 468 -24.98 -22.59 100.22
CA TYR A 468 -25.18 -22.90 101.64
C TYR A 468 -26.58 -23.43 101.92
N ALA A 469 -27.62 -22.83 101.34
CA ALA A 469 -29.00 -23.31 101.46
C ALA A 469 -29.17 -24.69 100.81
N LEU A 470 -28.55 -24.91 99.65
CA LEU A 470 -28.53 -26.19 98.97
C LEU A 470 -27.80 -27.25 99.81
N GLY A 471 -26.66 -26.91 100.41
CA GLY A 471 -25.93 -27.79 101.33
C GLY A 471 -26.75 -28.16 102.55
N LYS A 472 -27.49 -27.21 103.15
CA LYS A 472 -28.45 -27.51 104.23
C LYS A 472 -29.55 -28.49 103.77
N HIS A 473 -30.09 -28.28 102.58
CA HIS A 473 -31.13 -29.14 102.02
C HIS A 473 -30.61 -30.56 101.69
N MET A 474 -29.39 -30.68 101.16
CA MET A 474 -28.74 -31.96 100.89
C MET A 474 -28.42 -32.73 102.18
N ALA A 475 -27.97 -32.03 103.23
CA ALA A 475 -27.74 -32.62 104.54
C ALA A 475 -29.04 -33.10 105.21
N ALA A 476 -30.13 -32.34 105.07
CA ALA A 476 -31.45 -32.74 105.59
C ALA A 476 -31.99 -34.01 104.91
N ASN A 477 -31.66 -34.23 103.64
CA ASN A 477 -32.06 -35.42 102.87
C ASN A 477 -31.06 -36.58 102.96
N GLY A 478 -30.08 -36.53 103.88
CA GLY A 478 -29.21 -37.67 104.20
C GLY A 478 -28.13 -38.01 103.17
N GLN A 479 -27.87 -37.14 102.18
CA GLN A 479 -26.76 -37.33 101.23
C GLN A 479 -25.46 -36.76 101.81
N GLN A 480 -24.54 -37.63 102.23
CA GLN A 480 -23.21 -37.23 102.69
C GLN A 480 -22.35 -36.79 101.51
N LEU A 481 -21.84 -35.56 101.54
CA LEU A 481 -20.84 -35.05 100.60
C LEU A 481 -19.49 -35.66 100.96
N SER A 482 -19.02 -36.64 100.19
CA SER A 482 -17.67 -37.18 100.32
C SER A 482 -16.65 -36.08 100.02
N ARG A 483 -15.59 -36.00 100.83
CA ARG A 483 -14.51 -35.02 100.69
C ARG A 483 -13.71 -35.19 99.41
#